data_AF-A0A1I1WYT3-F1
#
_entry.id   AF-A0A1I1WYT3-F1
#
_cell.length_a   1.000
_cell.length_b   1.000
_cell.length_c   1.000
_cell.angle_alpha   90.00
_cell.angle_beta   90.00
_cell.angle_gamma   90.00
#
_symmetry.space_group_name_H-M   'P 1'
#
loop_
_entity.id
_entity.type
_entity.pdbx_description
1 polymer ?
#
loop_
_entity_poly.entity_id
_entity_poly.type
_entity_poly.pdbx_seq_one_letter_code
_entity_poly.pdbx_strand_id
1 'polypeptide(L)'
;MASRRLLIVVALLAQAVALGACQRKIGSACRVSTDCSFRGERICDLSYLDSDGKGECTIEGCTPGSCPKEGACIQVFNTEFLSVACDPDCEDRRPVDPEDKLSPDDPQYKCRELGDPTIYNRCTDQELCLPEGLCADLLSARISCRKECNSDRGCRDGYECRQTGSNGVYVAFSPTNPESLPIESICMPIEPKAGE
;
A
#
# COMPACT_ATOMS: atom_id res chain seq x y z
N MET A 1 -5.00 -42.58 43.37
CA MET A 1 -5.83 -42.08 42.24
C MET A 1 -5.74 -40.56 42.01
N ALA A 2 -5.47 -39.72 43.02
CA ALA A 2 -5.35 -38.26 42.88
C ALA A 2 -4.17 -37.80 41.99
N SER A 3 -3.00 -38.45 42.08
CA SER A 3 -1.80 -38.10 41.31
C SER A 3 -1.97 -38.27 39.79
N ARG A 4 -2.74 -39.27 39.35
CA ARG A 4 -2.99 -39.54 37.92
C ARG A 4 -3.93 -38.50 37.28
N ARG A 5 -4.89 -37.96 38.06
CA ARG A 5 -5.78 -36.88 37.62
C ARG A 5 -5.06 -35.53 37.54
N LEU A 6 -4.14 -35.28 38.48
CA LEU A 6 -3.31 -34.06 38.47
C LEU A 6 -2.38 -34.03 37.24
N LEU A 7 -1.77 -35.16 36.87
CA LEU A 7 -0.92 -35.28 35.69
C LEU A 7 -1.69 -35.04 34.37
N ILE A 8 -2.94 -35.53 34.28
CA ILE A 8 -3.78 -35.32 33.09
C ILE A 8 -4.19 -33.85 32.93
N VAL A 9 -4.53 -33.17 34.04
CA VAL A 9 -4.89 -31.74 34.01
C VAL A 9 -3.69 -30.88 33.62
N VAL A 10 -2.50 -31.16 34.15
CA VAL A 10 -1.27 -30.43 33.79
C VAL A 10 -0.91 -30.64 32.31
N ALA A 11 -1.08 -31.86 31.77
CA ALA A 11 -0.83 -32.14 30.36
C ALA A 11 -1.82 -31.42 29.41
N LEU A 12 -3.09 -31.30 29.81
CA LEU A 12 -4.12 -30.57 29.04
C LEU A 12 -3.90 -29.05 29.08
N LEU A 13 -3.49 -28.50 30.24
CA LEU A 13 -3.12 -27.07 30.34
C LEU A 13 -1.86 -26.74 29.55
N ALA A 14 -0.86 -27.62 29.51
CA ALA A 14 0.36 -27.41 28.71
C ALA A 14 0.09 -27.37 27.20
N GLN A 15 -0.89 -28.16 26.70
CA GLN A 15 -1.30 -28.13 25.30
C GLN A 15 -2.09 -26.86 24.94
N ALA A 16 -2.88 -26.31 25.88
CA ALA A 16 -3.63 -25.08 25.63
C ALA A 16 -2.74 -23.83 25.51
N VAL A 17 -1.57 -23.81 26.17
CA VAL A 17 -0.62 -22.69 26.09
C VAL A 17 0.24 -22.74 24.81
N ALA A 18 0.48 -23.93 24.26
CA ALA A 18 1.26 -24.11 23.03
C ALA A 18 0.50 -23.77 21.73
N LEU A 19 -0.83 -23.60 21.80
CA LEU A 19 -1.68 -23.20 20.67
C LEU A 19 -1.85 -21.68 20.54
N GLY A 20 -1.04 -20.89 21.24
CA GLY A 20 -0.79 -19.50 20.85
C GLY A 20 -0.07 -19.51 19.50
N ALA A 21 -0.81 -19.75 18.41
CA ALA A 21 -0.32 -19.66 17.06
C ALA A 21 0.30 -18.28 16.89
N CYS A 22 1.63 -18.22 16.80
CA CYS A 22 2.32 -17.01 16.37
C CYS A 22 1.71 -16.63 15.03
N GLN A 23 0.84 -15.62 15.03
CA GLN A 23 0.30 -15.09 13.79
C GLN A 23 1.47 -14.69 12.91
N ARG A 24 1.40 -15.07 11.64
CA ARG A 24 2.41 -14.65 10.68
C ARG A 24 2.40 -13.13 10.58
N LYS A 25 3.60 -12.56 10.46
CA LYS A 25 3.78 -11.11 10.31
C LYS A 25 3.42 -10.68 8.90
N ILE A 26 3.19 -9.39 8.71
CA ILE A 26 3.06 -8.78 7.38
C ILE A 26 4.31 -9.12 6.54
N GLY A 27 4.12 -9.44 5.26
CA GLY A 27 5.18 -9.85 4.35
C GLY A 27 5.69 -11.28 4.55
N SER A 28 5.02 -12.11 5.38
CA SER A 28 5.35 -13.54 5.47
C SER A 28 4.82 -14.29 4.25
N ALA A 29 5.57 -15.28 3.76
CA ALA A 29 5.12 -16.13 2.66
C ALA A 29 3.88 -16.97 3.03
N CYS A 30 2.95 -17.11 2.09
CA CYS A 30 1.71 -17.88 2.26
C CYS A 30 1.22 -18.50 0.95
N ARG A 31 0.37 -19.53 1.04
CA ARG A 31 -0.38 -20.08 -0.11
C ARG A 31 -1.88 -19.83 0.01
N VAL A 32 -2.38 -19.77 1.23
CA VAL A 32 -3.79 -19.50 1.53
C VAL A 32 -3.91 -18.58 2.75
N SER A 33 -5.02 -17.85 2.88
CA SER A 33 -5.20 -16.87 3.98
C SER A 33 -5.13 -17.48 5.39
N THR A 34 -5.45 -18.77 5.54
CA THR A 34 -5.32 -19.47 6.83
C THR A 34 -3.86 -19.65 7.26
N ASP A 35 -2.89 -19.58 6.33
CA ASP A 35 -1.46 -19.56 6.67
C ASP A 35 -1.08 -18.26 7.40
N CYS A 36 -1.78 -17.16 7.09
CA CYS A 36 -1.55 -15.83 7.64
C CYS A 36 -2.28 -15.61 8.96
N SER A 37 -3.58 -15.91 8.98
CA SER A 37 -4.40 -15.82 10.18
C SER A 37 -5.62 -16.74 10.07
N PHE A 38 -5.77 -17.65 11.04
CA PHE A 38 -6.98 -18.46 11.15
C PHE A 38 -8.22 -17.63 11.54
N ARG A 39 -8.02 -16.44 12.12
CA ARG A 39 -9.09 -15.52 12.53
C ARG A 39 -9.49 -14.53 11.43
N GLY A 40 -8.80 -14.55 10.28
CA GLY A 40 -9.09 -13.65 9.16
C GLY A 40 -8.55 -12.23 9.31
N GLU A 41 -7.71 -11.96 10.32
CA GLU A 41 -7.10 -10.64 10.53
C GLU A 41 -6.04 -10.28 9.47
N ARG A 42 -5.51 -11.29 8.77
CA ARG A 42 -4.54 -11.16 7.68
C ARG A 42 -4.98 -12.04 6.52
N ILE A 43 -4.77 -11.56 5.31
CA ILE A 43 -5.12 -12.25 4.07
C ILE A 43 -3.83 -12.61 3.32
N CYS A 44 -3.85 -13.72 2.60
CA CYS A 44 -2.75 -14.06 1.69
C CYS A 44 -2.99 -13.34 0.36
N ASP A 45 -2.22 -12.27 0.10
CA ASP A 45 -2.21 -11.59 -1.18
C ASP A 45 -1.41 -12.42 -2.18
N LEU A 46 -2.11 -12.95 -3.18
CA LEU A 46 -1.55 -13.75 -4.28
C LEU A 46 -1.32 -12.92 -5.54
N SER A 47 -1.52 -11.60 -5.49
CA SER A 47 -1.30 -10.71 -6.64
C SER A 47 0.16 -10.76 -7.11
N TYR A 48 1.08 -11.09 -6.20
CA TYR A 48 2.48 -11.33 -6.51
C TYR A 48 2.97 -12.62 -5.85
N LEU A 49 3.46 -13.55 -6.67
CA LEU A 49 4.02 -14.81 -6.20
C LEU A 49 5.55 -14.73 -6.23
N ASP A 50 6.20 -15.27 -5.21
CA ASP A 50 7.63 -15.53 -5.26
C ASP A 50 7.96 -16.70 -6.20
N SER A 51 9.26 -17.01 -6.34
CA SER A 51 9.75 -18.12 -7.16
C SER A 51 9.21 -19.50 -6.77
N ASP A 52 8.69 -19.67 -5.55
CA ASP A 52 8.07 -20.90 -5.05
C ASP A 52 6.53 -20.93 -5.23
N GLY A 53 5.96 -19.90 -5.86
CA GLY A 53 4.52 -19.74 -6.04
C GLY A 53 3.79 -19.33 -4.76
N LYS A 54 4.44 -18.62 -3.83
CA LYS A 54 3.84 -18.15 -2.58
C LYS A 54 3.60 -16.64 -2.60
N GLY A 55 2.40 -16.24 -2.19
CA GLY A 55 2.04 -14.85 -1.95
C GLY A 55 2.58 -14.33 -0.62
N GLU A 56 2.07 -13.18 -0.19
CA GLU A 56 2.44 -12.57 1.08
C GLU A 56 1.24 -12.27 1.99
N CYS A 57 1.47 -12.33 3.31
CA CYS A 57 0.47 -11.94 4.28
C CYS A 57 0.34 -10.41 4.36
N THR A 58 -0.85 -9.89 4.08
CA THR A 58 -1.22 -8.47 4.16
C THR A 58 -2.42 -8.26 5.11
N ILE A 59 -2.77 -6.99 5.36
CA ILE A 59 -4.03 -6.59 5.99
C ILE A 59 -4.73 -5.65 5.01
N GLU A 60 -5.91 -6.02 4.52
CA GLU A 60 -6.67 -5.22 3.56
C GLU A 60 -7.40 -4.05 4.24
N GLY A 61 -7.67 -2.99 3.48
CA GLY A 61 -8.56 -1.90 3.89
C GLY A 61 -8.02 -1.02 5.01
N CYS A 62 -6.70 -0.89 5.11
CA CYS A 62 -6.09 0.00 6.10
C CYS A 62 -6.39 1.47 5.80
N THR A 63 -6.36 2.30 6.84
CA THR A 63 -6.23 3.76 6.74
C THR A 63 -4.83 4.19 7.19
N PRO A 64 -4.37 5.42 6.89
CA PRO A 64 -3.09 5.93 7.38
C PRO A 64 -2.96 5.76 8.90
N GLY A 65 -1.83 5.19 9.32
CA GLY A 65 -1.53 4.91 10.74
C GLY A 65 -2.29 3.75 11.38
N SER A 66 -3.16 3.04 10.66
CA SER A 66 -3.90 1.88 11.21
C SER A 66 -3.11 0.57 11.17
N CYS A 67 -2.03 0.52 10.40
CA CYS A 67 -1.19 -0.67 10.28
C CYS A 67 -0.42 -0.96 11.57
N PRO A 68 -0.13 -2.24 11.87
CA PRO A 68 0.84 -2.62 12.88
C PRO A 68 2.20 -1.96 12.64
N LYS A 69 3.04 -1.89 13.69
CA LYS A 69 4.34 -1.22 13.65
C LYS A 69 5.30 -1.72 12.56
N GLU A 70 5.09 -2.93 12.04
CA GLU A 70 5.89 -3.51 10.97
C GLU A 70 5.42 -3.17 9.54
N GLY A 71 4.37 -2.36 9.37
CA GLY A 71 3.83 -2.07 8.04
C GLY A 71 3.28 -0.68 7.85
N ALA A 72 3.34 -0.23 6.60
CA ALA A 72 2.78 1.01 6.10
C ALA A 72 1.47 0.73 5.36
N CYS A 73 0.55 1.69 5.38
CA CYS A 73 -0.69 1.56 4.63
C CYS A 73 -0.47 2.01 3.19
N ILE A 74 -0.52 1.08 2.24
CA ILE A 74 -0.13 1.29 0.85
C ILE A 74 -1.34 1.15 -0.05
N GLN A 75 -1.46 2.08 -0.99
CA GLN A 75 -2.43 2.10 -2.06
C GLN A 75 -1.74 1.76 -3.38
N VAL A 76 -2.20 0.70 -4.03
CA VAL A 76 -1.66 0.22 -5.30
C VAL A 76 -2.71 0.39 -6.40
N PHE A 77 -2.37 1.18 -7.41
CA PHE A 77 -3.09 1.34 -8.66
C PHE A 77 -2.49 0.42 -9.72
N ASN A 78 -3.32 -0.16 -10.57
CA ASN A 78 -2.81 -0.92 -11.70
C ASN A 78 -2.39 0.06 -12.82
N THR A 79 -1.11 0.07 -13.15
CA THR A 79 -0.52 0.97 -14.16
C THR A 79 -1.06 0.73 -15.57
N GLU A 80 -1.63 -0.44 -15.86
CA GLU A 80 -2.26 -0.76 -17.15
C GLU A 80 -3.58 -0.01 -17.39
N PHE A 81 -4.19 0.54 -16.33
CA PHE A 81 -5.48 1.25 -16.39
C PHE A 81 -5.33 2.77 -16.32
N LEU A 82 -4.11 3.28 -16.40
CA LEU A 82 -3.84 4.72 -16.44
C LEU A 82 -4.25 5.27 -17.82
N SER A 83 -5.26 6.14 -17.82
CA SER A 83 -6.08 6.42 -19.00
C SER A 83 -5.75 7.77 -19.64
N VAL A 84 -5.67 8.82 -18.82
CA VAL A 84 -5.67 10.22 -19.23
C VAL A 84 -4.48 10.94 -18.62
N ALA A 85 -3.75 11.71 -19.44
CA ALA A 85 -2.71 12.59 -18.95
C ALA A 85 -3.30 13.79 -18.19
N CYS A 86 -2.71 14.07 -17.04
CA CYS A 86 -3.05 15.14 -16.11
C CYS A 86 -1.76 15.80 -15.58
N ASP A 87 -1.89 16.99 -15.00
CA ASP A 87 -0.79 17.63 -14.28
C ASP A 87 -1.06 17.51 -12.77
N PRO A 88 -0.26 16.76 -11.99
CA PRO A 88 -0.55 16.52 -10.57
C PRO A 88 -0.47 17.80 -9.73
N ASP A 89 0.23 18.83 -10.20
CA ASP A 89 0.25 20.11 -9.52
C ASP A 89 -1.00 20.94 -9.80
N CYS A 90 -1.76 20.65 -10.86
CA CYS A 90 -2.86 21.49 -11.32
C CYS A 90 -4.23 20.81 -11.32
N GLU A 91 -4.26 19.49 -11.29
CA GLU A 91 -5.50 18.71 -11.22
C GLU A 91 -6.34 19.12 -9.99
N ASP A 92 -7.67 19.14 -10.19
CA ASP A 92 -8.69 19.54 -9.22
C ASP A 92 -8.52 20.94 -8.62
N ARG A 93 -7.61 21.76 -9.17
CA ARG A 93 -7.48 23.16 -8.78
C ARG A 93 -8.49 24.00 -9.54
N ARG A 94 -8.95 25.07 -8.88
CA ARG A 94 -9.75 26.09 -9.55
C ARG A 94 -8.92 26.76 -10.66
N PRO A 95 -9.50 27.01 -11.85
CA PRO A 95 -8.90 27.91 -12.82
C PRO A 95 -8.67 29.28 -12.19
N VAL A 96 -7.50 29.87 -12.46
CA VAL A 96 -7.13 31.19 -11.96
C VAL A 96 -7.79 32.26 -12.83
N ASP A 97 -8.51 33.20 -12.23
CA ASP A 97 -9.05 34.34 -12.96
C ASP A 97 -7.89 35.20 -13.50
N PRO A 98 -7.92 35.66 -14.76
CA PRO A 98 -6.91 36.59 -15.29
C PRO A 98 -6.66 37.82 -14.41
N GLU A 99 -7.66 38.28 -13.64
CA GLU A 99 -7.57 39.44 -12.74
C GLU A 99 -6.93 39.10 -11.38
N ASP A 100 -6.84 37.82 -11.01
CA ASP A 100 -6.22 37.39 -9.76
C ASP A 100 -4.71 37.65 -9.80
N LYS A 101 -4.21 38.35 -8.77
CA LYS A 101 -2.78 38.57 -8.54
C LYS A 101 -2.23 37.43 -7.69
N LEU A 102 -1.68 36.40 -8.33
CA LEU A 102 -1.00 35.33 -7.62
C LEU A 102 0.43 35.73 -7.25
N SER A 103 0.84 35.34 -6.05
CA SER A 103 2.26 35.34 -5.68
C SER A 103 3.00 34.26 -6.48
N PRO A 104 4.28 34.45 -6.85
CA PRO A 104 5.10 33.39 -7.42
C PRO A 104 5.20 32.13 -6.54
N ASP A 105 4.98 32.28 -5.23
CA ASP A 105 4.97 31.16 -4.28
C ASP A 105 3.60 30.45 -4.19
N ASP A 106 2.56 30.97 -4.85
CA ASP A 106 1.26 30.30 -4.92
C ASP A 106 1.35 29.12 -5.89
N PRO A 107 1.03 27.87 -5.48
CA PRO A 107 1.14 26.75 -6.40
C PRO A 107 0.18 26.85 -7.61
N GLN A 108 -0.88 27.66 -7.55
CA GLN A 108 -1.72 27.97 -8.71
C GLN A 108 -1.02 28.87 -9.75
N TYR A 109 0.07 29.57 -9.39
CA TYR A 109 0.84 30.43 -10.31
C TYR A 109 1.44 29.59 -11.43
N LYS A 110 1.98 28.41 -11.08
CA LYS A 110 2.54 27.44 -12.03
C LYS A 110 1.49 26.93 -13.01
N CYS A 111 0.27 26.68 -12.53
CA CYS A 111 -0.83 26.22 -13.36
C CYS A 111 -1.30 27.29 -14.35
N ARG A 112 -1.30 28.56 -13.95
CA ARG A 112 -1.69 29.67 -14.82
C ARG A 112 -0.76 29.84 -16.02
N GLU A 113 0.55 29.67 -15.84
CA GLU A 113 1.54 29.87 -16.92
C GLU A 113 1.38 28.86 -18.07
N LEU A 114 0.78 27.70 -17.81
CA LEU A 114 0.50 26.69 -18.85
C LEU A 114 -0.62 27.14 -19.80
N GLY A 115 -1.50 28.06 -19.40
CA GLY A 115 -2.46 28.75 -20.26
C GLY A 115 -3.57 27.88 -20.88
N ASP A 116 -3.62 26.59 -20.55
CA ASP A 116 -4.60 25.63 -21.04
C ASP A 116 -5.63 25.33 -19.93
N PRO A 117 -6.89 25.79 -20.04
CA PRO A 117 -7.91 25.55 -19.03
C PRO A 117 -8.28 24.08 -18.87
N THR A 118 -7.88 23.21 -19.80
CA THR A 118 -8.16 21.77 -19.69
C THR A 118 -7.29 21.08 -18.66
N ILE A 119 -6.14 21.64 -18.25
CA ILE A 119 -5.18 20.99 -17.32
C ILE A 119 -5.67 20.90 -15.88
N TYR A 120 -6.72 21.65 -15.54
CA TYR A 120 -7.17 21.83 -14.17
C TYR A 120 -8.12 20.73 -13.66
N ASN A 121 -8.69 19.93 -14.57
CA ASN A 121 -9.73 18.95 -14.25
C ASN A 121 -9.83 17.90 -15.37
N ARG A 122 -8.72 17.17 -15.59
CA ARG A 122 -8.60 16.12 -16.62
C ARG A 122 -9.13 14.78 -16.15
N CYS A 123 -8.91 14.47 -14.87
CA CYS A 123 -9.39 13.28 -14.24
C CYS A 123 -10.88 13.42 -13.94
N THR A 124 -11.59 12.28 -13.93
CA THR A 124 -12.97 12.23 -13.47
C THR A 124 -13.05 12.35 -11.94
N ASP A 125 -14.26 12.54 -11.40
CA ASP A 125 -14.51 12.56 -9.96
C ASP A 125 -14.21 11.23 -9.24
N GLN A 126 -13.90 10.17 -10.00
CA GLN A 126 -13.50 8.85 -9.51
C GLN A 126 -12.03 8.53 -9.77
N GLU A 127 -11.26 9.48 -10.31
CA GLU A 127 -9.85 9.31 -10.62
C GLU A 127 -8.98 10.25 -9.77
N LEU A 128 -7.73 9.85 -9.58
CA LEU A 128 -6.69 10.65 -8.94
C LEU A 128 -5.54 10.87 -9.93
N CYS A 129 -5.06 12.10 -10.08
CA CYS A 129 -3.83 12.35 -10.84
C CYS A 129 -2.61 11.90 -10.03
N LEU A 130 -1.92 10.86 -10.53
CA LEU A 130 -0.70 10.38 -9.91
C LEU A 130 0.50 11.29 -10.24
N PRO A 131 1.59 11.25 -9.44
CA PRO A 131 2.82 12.00 -9.71
C PRO A 131 3.43 11.79 -11.11
N GLU A 132 3.12 10.69 -11.78
CA GLU A 132 3.48 10.37 -13.16
C GLU A 132 2.72 11.18 -14.20
N GLY A 133 1.74 11.99 -13.78
CA GLY A 133 0.89 12.79 -14.67
C GLY A 133 -0.16 11.95 -15.39
N LEU A 134 -0.66 10.91 -14.72
CA LEU A 134 -1.70 10.03 -15.26
C LEU A 134 -2.84 9.84 -14.26
N CYS A 135 -4.07 9.94 -14.74
CA CYS A 135 -5.28 9.66 -13.97
C CYS A 135 -5.39 8.17 -13.67
N ALA A 136 -5.62 7.84 -12.40
CA ALA A 136 -5.80 6.49 -11.91
C ALA A 136 -7.16 6.32 -11.23
N ASP A 137 -7.89 5.28 -11.61
CA ASP A 137 -9.21 4.99 -11.04
C ASP A 137 -9.09 4.59 -9.56
N LEU A 138 -9.75 5.35 -8.69
CA LEU A 138 -9.81 5.12 -7.24
C LEU A 138 -10.47 3.78 -6.90
N LEU A 139 -11.41 3.29 -7.72
CA LEU A 139 -12.08 2.00 -7.53
C LEU A 139 -11.16 0.82 -7.86
N SER A 140 -10.15 1.04 -8.71
CA SER A 140 -9.14 0.03 -9.03
C SER A 140 -8.08 -0.11 -7.93
N ALA A 141 -7.99 0.88 -7.03
CA ALA A 141 -6.94 0.95 -6.04
C ALA A 141 -7.12 -0.12 -4.96
N ARG A 142 -6.07 -0.91 -4.72
CA ARG A 142 -6.02 -1.86 -3.60
C ARG A 142 -5.26 -1.23 -2.45
N ILE A 143 -5.92 -1.13 -1.30
CA ILE A 143 -5.34 -0.53 -0.10
C ILE A 143 -5.05 -1.63 0.92
N SER A 144 -3.78 -1.78 1.31
CA SER A 144 -3.34 -2.85 2.20
C SER A 144 -2.11 -2.46 3.02
N CYS A 145 -1.97 -3.01 4.23
CA CYS A 145 -0.73 -2.91 4.98
C CYS A 145 0.34 -3.78 4.34
N ARG A 146 1.44 -3.14 3.90
CA ARG A 146 2.63 -3.79 3.36
C ARG A 146 3.78 -3.65 4.32
N LYS A 147 4.72 -4.60 4.29
CA LYS A 147 5.83 -4.62 5.24
C LYS A 147 6.80 -3.47 4.95
N GLU A 148 7.09 -2.66 5.97
CA GLU A 148 8.14 -1.64 5.91
C GLU A 148 9.54 -2.25 5.93
N CYS A 149 10.49 -1.55 5.31
CA CYS A 149 11.88 -1.97 5.26
C CYS A 149 12.83 -0.77 5.21
N ASN A 150 14.08 -1.00 5.62
CA ASN A 150 15.18 -0.02 5.50
C ASN A 150 16.29 -0.48 4.54
N SER A 151 16.23 -1.75 4.08
CA SER A 151 17.16 -2.36 3.13
C SER A 151 16.57 -3.70 2.66
N ASP A 152 17.07 -4.24 1.54
CA ASP A 152 16.60 -5.51 0.97
C ASP A 152 16.70 -6.69 1.96
N ARG A 153 17.68 -6.65 2.87
CA ARG A 153 17.85 -7.66 3.93
C ARG A 153 16.68 -7.70 4.93
N GLY A 154 15.85 -6.66 4.97
CA GLY A 154 14.62 -6.62 5.77
C GLY A 154 13.46 -7.36 5.11
N CYS A 155 13.59 -7.66 3.82
CA CYS A 155 12.58 -8.33 3.02
C CYS A 155 12.80 -9.84 2.96
N ARG A 156 11.78 -10.55 2.50
CA ARG A 156 11.86 -12.00 2.26
C ARG A 156 12.59 -12.27 0.95
N ASP A 157 13.00 -13.51 0.73
CA ASP A 157 13.61 -13.93 -0.54
C ASP A 157 12.67 -13.63 -1.73
N GLY A 158 13.26 -13.15 -2.83
CA GLY A 158 12.51 -12.70 -4.02
C GLY A 158 11.88 -11.31 -3.87
N TYR A 159 12.14 -10.59 -2.78
CA TYR A 159 11.65 -9.24 -2.54
C TYR A 159 12.81 -8.27 -2.31
N GLU A 160 12.60 -7.02 -2.69
CA GLU A 160 13.52 -5.91 -2.50
C GLU A 160 12.84 -4.76 -1.75
N CYS A 161 13.64 -3.89 -1.15
CA CYS A 161 13.15 -2.75 -0.41
C CYS A 161 13.02 -1.55 -1.35
N ARG A 162 11.79 -1.26 -1.76
CA ARG A 162 11.49 -0.20 -2.73
C ARG A 162 10.78 0.98 -2.08
N GLN A 163 11.16 2.18 -2.52
CA GLN A 163 10.45 3.39 -2.16
C GLN A 163 9.11 3.46 -2.90
N THR A 164 8.07 3.91 -2.19
CA THR A 164 6.78 4.28 -2.76
C THR A 164 6.87 5.60 -3.50
N GLY A 165 5.76 6.03 -4.10
CA GLY A 165 5.68 7.29 -4.84
C GLY A 165 5.90 7.14 -6.35
N SER A 166 5.95 5.90 -6.85
CA SER A 166 6.06 5.64 -8.27
C SER A 166 5.40 4.33 -8.70
N ASN A 167 5.16 4.17 -10.00
CA ASN A 167 4.68 2.95 -10.64
C ASN A 167 3.36 2.43 -10.04
N GLY A 168 2.44 3.34 -9.71
CA GLY A 168 1.15 2.96 -9.15
C GLY A 168 1.19 2.63 -7.67
N VAL A 169 2.33 2.73 -6.97
CA VAL A 169 2.47 2.34 -5.55
C VAL A 169 2.72 3.57 -4.68
N TYR A 170 1.75 3.92 -3.85
CA TYR A 170 1.80 5.11 -2.98
C TYR A 170 1.41 4.75 -1.56
N VAL A 171 1.79 5.60 -0.60
CA VAL A 171 1.18 5.56 0.72
C VAL A 171 -0.29 5.97 0.59
N ALA A 172 -1.17 5.29 1.30
CA ALA A 172 -2.59 5.59 1.29
C ALA A 172 -2.84 7.05 1.70
N PHE A 173 -3.75 7.69 0.97
CA PHE A 173 -4.09 9.10 1.17
C PHE A 173 -4.59 9.37 2.61
N SER A 174 -4.15 10.50 3.18
CA SER A 174 -4.56 10.98 4.50
C SER A 174 -5.48 12.20 4.39
N PRO A 175 -6.77 12.10 4.74
CA PRO A 175 -7.69 13.24 4.66
C PRO A 175 -7.32 14.36 5.65
N THR A 176 -6.59 14.04 6.72
CA THR A 176 -6.11 15.04 7.68
C THR A 176 -4.84 15.76 7.22
N ASN A 177 -4.15 15.22 6.21
CA ASN A 177 -2.95 15.83 5.64
C ASN A 177 -2.87 15.52 4.13
N PRO A 178 -3.76 16.11 3.32
CA PRO A 178 -3.92 15.77 1.91
C PRO A 178 -2.71 16.12 1.05
N GLU A 179 -1.90 17.09 1.49
CA GLU A 179 -0.68 17.53 0.80
C GLU A 179 0.54 16.66 1.16
N SER A 180 0.43 15.79 2.18
CA SER A 180 1.52 14.86 2.48
C SER A 180 1.49 13.67 1.54
N LEU A 181 2.54 13.57 0.73
CA LEU A 181 2.91 12.37 -0.02
C LEU A 181 4.13 11.73 0.68
N PRO A 182 3.95 11.11 1.87
CA PRO A 182 5.07 10.45 2.52
C PRO A 182 5.62 9.36 1.59
N ILE A 183 6.94 9.37 1.41
CA ILE A 183 7.65 8.30 0.72
C ILE A 183 8.08 7.31 1.80
N GLU A 184 7.50 6.12 1.76
CA GLU A 184 7.89 5.01 2.62
C GLU A 184 8.68 3.98 1.83
N SER A 185 9.45 3.14 2.51
CA SER A 185 10.12 2.00 1.88
C SER A 185 9.45 0.72 2.31
N ILE A 186 8.98 -0.07 1.34
CA ILE A 186 8.25 -1.31 1.57
C ILE A 186 8.90 -2.48 0.83
N CYS A 187 8.67 -3.68 1.35
CA CYS A 187 9.07 -4.90 0.65
C CYS A 187 8.15 -5.13 -0.55
N MET A 188 8.74 -5.17 -1.73
CA MET A 188 8.05 -5.48 -2.98
C MET A 188 8.71 -6.67 -3.67
N PRO A 189 7.97 -7.45 -4.46
CA PRO A 189 8.57 -8.49 -5.29
C PRO A 189 9.58 -7.88 -6.26
N ILE A 190 10.69 -8.59 -6.46
CA ILE A 190 11.66 -8.25 -7.52
C ILE A 190 10.99 -8.57 -8.85
N GLU A 191 10.84 -7.57 -9.71
CA GLU A 191 10.29 -7.78 -11.05
C GLU A 191 11.24 -8.68 -11.86
N PRO A 192 10.75 -9.75 -12.52
CA PRO A 192 11.58 -10.54 -13.41
C PRO A 192 12.06 -9.64 -14.54
N LYS A 193 13.37 -9.67 -14.82
CA LYS A 193 13.94 -8.92 -15.93
C LYS A 193 13.28 -9.40 -17.23
N ALA A 194 12.76 -8.46 -18.02
CA ALA A 194 12.19 -8.79 -19.31
C ALA A 194 13.25 -9.48 -20.20
N GLY A 195 13.10 -10.78 -20.43
CA GLY A 195 13.95 -11.56 -21.34
C GLY A 195 14.81 -12.68 -20.74
N GLU A 196 14.62 -13.06 -19.47
CA GLU A 196 15.19 -14.29 -18.88
C GLU A 196 14.15 -15.41 -18.72
#